data_AF-A0A258TY15-F1
#
_entry.id   AF-A0A258TY15-F1
#
_cell.length_a   1.000
_cell.length_b   1.000
_cell.length_c   1.000
_cell.angle_alpha   90.00
_cell.angle_beta   90.00
_cell.angle_gamma   90.00
#
_symmetry.space_group_name_H-M   'P 1'
#
loop_
_entity.id
_entity.type
_entity.pdbx_description
1 polymer ?
#
loop_
_entity_poly.entity_id
_entity_poly.type
_entity_poly.pdbx_seq_one_letter_code
_entity_poly.pdbx_strand_id
1 'polypeptide(L)'
;ITALGGEGTAAALQRTFLRFFKEFNYEKMGLSCQLRQDICKMGGVESTPSGFVIVKGKGAPSVNVNGFTQYVSWKDLLARIQRITDGNTKAIVE
;
A
#
# COMPACT_ATOMS: atom_id res chain seq x y z
N ILE A 1 5.76 5.30 -13.48
CA ILE A 1 6.43 4.87 -12.22
C ILE A 1 7.89 4.62 -12.51
N THR A 2 8.70 5.68 -12.39
CA THR A 2 10.12 5.72 -11.95
C THR A 2 10.43 7.22 -11.87
N ALA A 3 10.43 7.79 -10.67
CA ALA A 3 10.92 9.16 -10.44
C ALA A 3 12.31 9.10 -9.79
N LEU A 4 13.16 8.20 -10.29
CA LEU A 4 14.53 7.99 -9.87
C LEU A 4 15.41 8.12 -11.10
N GLY A 5 15.82 9.35 -11.40
CA GLY A 5 16.64 9.67 -12.58
C GLY A 5 16.61 11.16 -12.89
N GLY A 6 17.06 12.00 -11.96
CA GLY A 6 17.16 13.43 -12.16
C GLY A 6 18.22 14.00 -11.23
N GLU A 7 19.34 14.41 -11.79
CA GLU A 7 20.48 14.97 -11.07
C GLU A 7 20.10 16.22 -10.25
N GLY A 8 20.79 16.37 -9.13
CA GLY A 8 21.03 17.65 -8.47
C GLY A 8 19.98 18.17 -7.50
N THR A 9 18.70 18.25 -7.87
CA THR A 9 17.71 19.03 -7.09
C THR A 9 16.47 18.24 -6.66
N ALA A 10 15.94 17.36 -7.53
CA ALA A 10 14.77 16.53 -7.20
C ALA A 10 15.07 15.50 -6.09
N ALA A 11 16.26 14.89 -6.12
CA ALA A 11 16.70 13.93 -5.10
C ALA A 11 17.00 14.58 -3.74
N ALA A 12 17.31 15.87 -3.70
CA ALA A 12 17.54 16.61 -2.45
C ALA A 12 16.21 17.03 -1.80
N LEU A 13 15.27 17.59 -2.59
CA LEU A 13 13.92 17.92 -2.15
C LEU A 13 13.16 16.68 -1.62
N GLN A 14 13.24 15.55 -2.32
CA GLN A 14 12.67 14.29 -1.85
C GLN A 14 13.25 13.85 -0.49
N ARG A 15 14.57 13.98 -0.29
CA ARG A 15 15.22 13.64 0.98
C ARG A 15 14.82 14.57 2.12
N THR A 16 14.62 15.85 1.87
CA THR A 16 14.16 16.82 2.89
C THR A 16 12.70 16.58 3.26
N PHE A 17 11.82 16.37 2.27
CA PHE A 17 10.40 16.08 2.50
C PHE A 17 10.19 14.78 3.29
N LEU A 18 10.89 13.70 2.95
CA LEU A 18 10.83 12.43 3.69
C LEU A 18 11.42 12.51 5.11
N ARG A 19 12.30 13.49 5.40
CA ARG A 19 12.84 13.72 6.75
C ARG A 19 11.89 14.50 7.67
N PHE A 20 11.03 15.35 7.10
CA PHE A 20 10.05 16.15 7.87
C PHE A 20 8.78 15.36 8.22
N PHE A 21 8.38 14.40 7.38
CA PHE A 21 7.17 13.59 7.60
C PHE A 21 7.59 12.15 7.91
N LYS A 22 7.99 11.91 9.17
CA LYS A 22 8.29 10.55 9.65
C LYS A 22 7.03 9.67 9.67
N GLU A 23 5.85 10.28 9.78
CA GLU A 23 4.56 9.62 9.89
C GLU A 23 3.55 10.30 8.96
N PHE A 24 2.76 9.49 8.26
CA PHE A 24 1.66 9.94 7.41
C PHE A 24 0.35 9.55 8.07
N ASN A 25 -0.46 10.53 8.43
CA ASN A 25 -1.78 10.27 9.00
C ASN A 25 -2.70 9.64 7.95
N TYR A 26 -3.47 8.64 8.36
CA TYR A 26 -4.55 8.08 7.56
C TYR A 26 -5.92 8.41 8.17
N GLU A 27 -6.91 8.58 7.32
CA GLU A 27 -8.31 8.70 7.73
C GLU A 27 -8.89 7.30 8.00
N LYS A 28 -8.59 6.36 7.09
CA LYS A 28 -9.10 4.99 7.14
C LYS A 28 -8.07 4.02 6.58
N MET A 29 -7.94 2.86 7.22
CA MET A 29 -7.15 1.73 6.75
C MET A 29 -7.96 0.44 6.88
N GLY A 30 -7.88 -0.42 5.88
CA GLY A 30 -8.60 -1.68 5.89
C GLY A 30 -8.33 -2.49 4.62
N LEU A 31 -8.09 -3.77 4.79
CA LEU A 31 -7.95 -4.75 3.73
C LEU A 31 -8.96 -5.86 3.98
N SER A 32 -9.75 -6.22 2.96
CA SER A 32 -10.73 -7.29 3.05
C SER A 32 -10.50 -8.34 1.96
N CYS A 33 -10.86 -9.57 2.29
CA CYS A 33 -10.80 -10.72 1.40
C CYS A 33 -12.08 -11.53 1.57
N GLN A 34 -12.87 -11.66 0.50
CA GLN A 34 -13.98 -12.61 0.45
C GLN A 34 -13.54 -13.84 -0.31
N LEU A 35 -13.26 -14.92 0.40
CA LEU A 35 -12.83 -16.17 -0.20
C LEU A 35 -14.01 -16.93 -0.84
N ARG A 36 -13.82 -17.33 -2.09
CA ARG A 36 -14.69 -18.27 -2.82
C ARG A 36 -13.79 -19.28 -3.52
N GLN A 37 -13.78 -20.51 -3.01
CA GLN A 37 -12.85 -21.56 -3.44
C GLN A 37 -11.39 -21.09 -3.29
N ASP A 38 -10.63 -21.02 -4.38
CA ASP A 38 -9.22 -20.60 -4.38
C ASP A 38 -9.05 -19.13 -4.78
N ILE A 39 -10.14 -18.38 -4.99
CA ILE A 39 -10.10 -16.97 -5.38
C ILE A 39 -10.54 -16.12 -4.19
N CYS A 40 -9.64 -15.25 -3.76
CA CYS A 40 -9.94 -14.19 -2.82
C CYS A 40 -10.36 -12.93 -3.58
N LYS A 41 -11.60 -12.48 -3.37
CA LYS A 41 -12.05 -11.17 -3.83
C LYS A 41 -11.57 -10.10 -2.84
N MET A 42 -10.56 -9.35 -3.25
CA MET A 42 -9.92 -8.29 -2.47
C MET A 42 -10.79 -7.03 -2.45
N GLY A 43 -10.73 -6.33 -1.32
CA GLY A 43 -11.36 -5.02 -1.13
C GLY A 43 -10.62 -4.20 -0.09
N GLY A 44 -11.09 -2.98 0.13
CA GLY A 44 -10.53 -2.08 1.13
C GLY A 44 -11.57 -1.16 1.74
N VAL A 45 -11.15 -0.01 2.25
CA VAL A 45 -12.02 0.98 2.93
C VAL A 45 -12.96 1.72 1.97
N GLU A 46 -12.64 1.73 0.68
CA GLU A 46 -13.42 2.38 -0.36
C GLU A 46 -13.30 1.59 -1.67
N SER A 47 -14.39 1.44 -2.40
CA SER A 47 -14.40 0.86 -3.75
C SER A 47 -14.29 1.96 -4.79
N THR A 48 -13.50 1.75 -5.84
CA THR A 48 -13.36 2.68 -6.95
C THR A 48 -13.73 1.99 -8.26
N PRO A 49 -14.00 2.73 -9.36
CA PRO A 49 -14.32 2.13 -10.66
C PRO A 49 -13.21 1.19 -11.19
N SER A 50 -11.96 1.41 -10.77
CA SER A 50 -10.80 0.64 -11.20
C SER A 50 -10.20 -0.27 -10.12
N GLY A 51 -10.81 -0.35 -8.93
CA GLY A 51 -10.23 -1.11 -7.83
C GLY A 51 -10.80 -0.74 -6.45
N PHE A 52 -9.90 -0.59 -5.48
CA PHE A 52 -10.24 -0.26 -4.10
C PHE A 52 -9.08 0.46 -3.40
N VAL A 53 -9.39 1.18 -2.33
CA VAL A 53 -8.42 1.89 -1.50
C VAL A 53 -8.20 1.08 -0.23
N ILE A 54 -6.95 0.73 0.06
CA ILE A 54 -6.54 0.01 1.29
C ILE A 54 -6.25 1.01 2.40
N VAL A 55 -5.53 2.08 2.06
CA VAL A 55 -5.18 3.17 2.98
C VAL A 55 -5.61 4.48 2.34
N LYS A 56 -6.47 5.22 3.03
CA LYS A 56 -6.88 6.57 2.67
C LYS A 56 -6.14 7.55 3.57
N GLY A 57 -5.22 8.31 2.99
CA GLY A 57 -4.44 9.31 3.71
C GLY A 57 -5.27 10.52 4.13
N LYS A 58 -4.82 11.22 5.18
CA LYS A 58 -5.46 12.43 5.72
C LYS A 58 -4.46 13.58 5.85
N GLY A 59 -4.87 14.78 5.44
CA GLY A 59 -4.06 16.00 5.59
C GLY A 59 -3.02 16.18 4.48
N ALA A 60 -2.10 17.13 4.66
CA ALA A 60 -1.02 17.38 3.72
C ALA A 60 0.33 17.29 4.46
N PRO A 61 1.24 16.41 4.01
CA PRO A 61 1.09 15.45 2.93
C PRO A 61 0.36 14.15 3.34
N SER A 62 -0.30 13.50 2.39
CA SER A 62 -1.02 12.23 2.58
C SER A 62 -0.56 11.15 1.62
N VAL A 63 -0.59 9.89 2.06
CA VAL A 63 -0.31 8.71 1.23
C VAL A 63 -1.59 7.88 1.07
N ASN A 64 -1.87 7.47 -0.17
CA ASN A 64 -2.95 6.53 -0.48
C ASN A 64 -2.36 5.23 -1.02
N VAL A 65 -2.89 4.09 -0.58
CA VAL A 65 -2.53 2.77 -1.10
C VAL A 65 -3.73 2.18 -1.81
N ASN A 66 -3.62 1.98 -3.12
CA ASN A 66 -4.70 1.51 -3.97
C ASN A 66 -4.41 0.10 -4.50
N GLY A 67 -5.41 -0.77 -4.46
CA GLY A 67 -5.39 -2.07 -5.11
C GLY A 67 -6.21 -2.04 -6.39
N PHE A 68 -5.63 -2.49 -7.50
CA PHE A 68 -6.33 -2.57 -8.80
C PHE A 68 -6.79 -3.99 -9.12
N THR A 69 -6.08 -5.00 -8.59
CA THR A 69 -6.44 -6.41 -8.79
C THR A 69 -7.44 -6.85 -7.72
N GLN A 70 -8.68 -7.11 -8.13
CA GLN A 70 -9.76 -7.50 -7.22
C GLN A 70 -9.84 -9.01 -7.00
N TYR A 71 -9.33 -9.84 -7.90
CA TYR A 71 -9.39 -11.29 -7.80
C TYR A 71 -7.99 -11.86 -7.77
N VAL A 72 -7.61 -12.47 -6.65
CA VAL A 72 -6.27 -12.99 -6.41
C VAL A 72 -6.38 -14.45 -6.00
N SER A 73 -5.50 -15.32 -6.50
CA SER A 73 -5.41 -16.68 -5.97
C SER A 73 -5.02 -16.63 -4.50
N TRP A 74 -5.76 -17.34 -3.66
CA TRP A 74 -5.49 -17.41 -2.23
C TRP A 74 -4.10 -17.98 -1.94
N LYS A 75 -3.67 -18.98 -2.72
CA LYS A 75 -2.31 -19.54 -2.64
C LYS A 75 -1.25 -18.50 -2.98
N ASP A 76 -1.45 -17.72 -4.03
CA ASP A 76 -0.51 -16.67 -4.42
C ASP A 76 -0.41 -15.57 -3.36
N LEU A 77 -1.54 -15.18 -2.77
CA LEU A 77 -1.58 -14.20 -1.69
C LEU A 77 -0.78 -14.69 -0.48
N LEU A 78 -1.00 -15.93 -0.04
CA LEU A 78 -0.28 -16.54 1.07
C LEU A 78 1.22 -16.65 0.79
N ALA A 79 1.60 -17.15 -0.39
CA ALA A 79 3.01 -17.28 -0.77
C ALA A 79 3.74 -15.92 -0.78
N ARG A 80 3.04 -14.85 -1.18
CA ARG A 80 3.58 -13.47 -1.13
C ARG A 80 3.74 -12.97 0.29
N ILE A 81 2.75 -13.21 1.16
CA ILE A 81 2.83 -12.83 2.58
C ILE A 81 4.00 -13.54 3.26
N GLN A 82 4.12 -14.87 3.06
CA GLN A 82 5.22 -15.67 3.60
C GLN A 82 6.60 -15.12 3.19
N ARG A 83 6.77 -14.78 1.91
CA ARG A 83 8.02 -14.18 1.42
C ARG A 83 8.38 -12.87 2.14
N ILE A 84 7.38 -12.06 2.47
CA ILE A 84 7.59 -10.77 3.14
C ILE A 84 7.89 -10.98 4.64
N THR A 85 7.28 -11.97 5.28
CA THR A 85 7.52 -12.29 6.69
C THR A 85 8.86 -12.99 6.92
N ASP A 86 9.28 -13.85 6.00
CA ASP A 86 10.58 -14.52 6.07
C ASP A 86 11.74 -13.53 5.89
N GLY A 87 11.50 -12.46 5.15
CA GLY A 87 12.41 -11.33 4.98
C GLY A 87 12.43 -10.36 6.16
N ASN A 88 12.45 -10.82 7.41
CA ASN A 88 12.71 -10.04 8.65
C ASN A 88 12.04 -8.64 8.76
N THR A 89 10.92 -8.43 8.06
CA THR A 89 10.23 -7.13 8.00
C THR A 89 9.03 -7.23 8.91
N LYS A 90 9.16 -6.77 10.16
CA LYS A 90 8.00 -6.66 11.05
C LYS A 90 6.98 -5.71 10.41
N ALA A 91 5.79 -6.23 10.09
CA ALA A 91 4.65 -5.37 9.81
C ALA A 91 4.31 -4.60 11.09
N ILE A 92 4.60 -3.30 11.12
CA ILE A 92 4.21 -2.41 12.22
C ILE A 92 2.77 -2.01 11.93
N VAL A 93 1.86 -2.41 12.81
CA VAL A 93 0.46 -1.96 12.83
C VAL A 93 0.30 -1.28 14.19
N GLU A 94 0.26 0.04 14.22
CA GLU A 94 -0.04 0.86 15.41
C GLU A 94 -1.51 1.26 15.44
#